data_AF-X0RRX1-F1
#
_entry.id   AF-X0RRX1-F1
#
_cell.length_a   1.000
_cell.length_b   1.000
_cell.length_c   1.000
_cell.angle_alpha   90.00
_cell.angle_beta   90.00
_cell.angle_gamma   90.00
#
_symmetry.space_group_name_H-M   'P 1'
#
loop_
_entity.id
_entity.type
_entity.pdbx_description
1 polymer ?
#
loop_
_entity_poly.entity_id
_entity_poly.type
_entity_poly.pdbx_seq_one_letter_code
_entity_poly.pdbx_strand_id
1 'polypeptide(L)'
;MLTISISFAQEDVEGSKDHPLISRFAGSTIVYYDVKQFDEYILALGKVEVERDEDNKRVFNLTKSKQLEGKVTRITYKASKDRSILEVYRNYESALKSAGFEILFTSSGKEIGLDSYDWVRYFYESLNPLKRSARDGLIADEDRYQRYLSAKLSSPEGDVYVSLYVSLRYGYPKVQLDFIQVKPMETGLVTVNADALAKDIARTGHVAIYGIYFDFDKADVKPESEPVLKEIAKLLQQNPKLKLYVVGNT
;
A
#
# COMPACT_ATOMS: atom_id res chain seq x y z
N MET A 1 -17.59 43.61 21.46
CA MET A 1 -16.32 43.28 20.79
C MET A 1 -16.42 41.84 20.32
N LEU A 2 -16.46 41.61 19.00
CA LEU A 2 -16.44 40.28 18.42
C LEU A 2 -14.96 39.89 18.28
N THR A 3 -14.45 39.05 19.19
CA THR A 3 -13.10 38.49 19.05
C THR A 3 -13.13 37.46 17.93
N ILE A 4 -12.59 37.84 16.77
CA ILE A 4 -12.26 36.91 15.69
C ILE A 4 -11.06 36.09 16.18
N SER A 5 -11.32 34.89 16.68
CA SER A 5 -10.28 33.90 16.90
C SER A 5 -9.75 33.47 15.53
N ILE A 6 -8.59 33.99 15.15
CA ILE A 6 -7.81 33.46 14.02
C ILE A 6 -7.33 32.07 14.44
N SER A 7 -8.13 31.05 14.14
CA SER A 7 -7.70 29.67 14.22
C SER A 7 -6.67 29.50 13.11
N PHE A 8 -5.39 29.40 13.45
CA PHE A 8 -4.38 28.91 12.52
C PHE A 8 -4.80 27.49 12.11
N ALA A 9 -5.42 27.36 10.94
CA ALA A 9 -5.63 26.06 10.33
C ALA A 9 -4.22 25.50 10.10
N GLN A 10 -3.93 24.37 10.74
CA GLN A 10 -2.72 23.62 10.42
C GLN A 10 -2.80 23.30 8.92
N GLU A 11 -1.82 23.77 8.15
CA GLU A 11 -1.79 23.55 6.70
C GLU A 11 -1.54 22.06 6.41
N ASP A 12 -2.10 21.60 5.31
CA ASP A 12 -1.85 20.26 4.79
C ASP A 12 -0.36 20.10 4.47
N VAL A 13 0.16 18.87 4.58
CA VAL A 13 1.51 18.59 4.09
C VAL A 13 1.61 18.95 2.61
N GLU A 14 2.72 19.57 2.22
CA GLU A 14 2.91 20.08 0.86
C GLU A 14 2.71 19.00 -0.21
N GLY A 15 2.04 19.36 -1.32
CA GLY A 15 1.79 18.45 -2.44
C GLY A 15 0.70 17.39 -2.18
N SER A 16 0.05 17.42 -1.02
CA SER A 16 -1.05 16.51 -0.71
C SER A 16 -2.40 17.01 -1.20
N LYS A 17 -3.34 16.05 -1.34
CA LYS A 17 -4.72 16.30 -1.74
C LYS A 17 -5.61 15.16 -1.27
N ASP A 18 -6.91 15.43 -1.18
CA ASP A 18 -7.91 14.40 -0.92
C ASP A 18 -8.01 13.43 -2.10
N HIS A 19 -8.48 12.22 -1.83
CA HIS A 19 -8.80 11.27 -2.88
C HIS A 19 -10.10 11.69 -3.58
N PRO A 20 -10.19 11.62 -4.93
CA PRO A 20 -11.36 12.13 -5.67
C PRO A 20 -12.68 11.40 -5.36
N LEU A 21 -12.61 10.19 -4.82
CA LEU A 21 -13.81 9.38 -4.51
C LEU A 21 -14.49 9.78 -3.18
N ILE A 22 -13.75 10.34 -2.23
CA ILE A 22 -14.26 10.63 -0.88
C ILE A 22 -13.55 11.87 -0.34
N SER A 23 -14.33 12.87 0.08
CA SER A 23 -13.82 14.04 0.79
C SER A 23 -13.34 13.67 2.19
N ARG A 24 -12.38 14.43 2.73
CA ARG A 24 -12.01 14.32 4.15
C ARG A 24 -13.18 14.69 5.08
N PHE A 25 -13.11 14.27 6.34
CA PHE A 25 -13.95 14.81 7.40
C PHE A 25 -13.69 16.32 7.56
N ALA A 26 -14.75 17.14 7.49
CA ALA A 26 -14.63 18.59 7.47
C ALA A 26 -13.80 19.16 8.63
N GLY A 27 -12.91 20.09 8.31
CA GLY A 27 -11.98 20.68 9.29
C GLY A 27 -10.77 19.82 9.64
N SER A 28 -10.57 18.67 8.98
CA SER A 28 -9.36 17.87 9.14
C SER A 28 -8.21 18.36 8.26
N THR A 29 -6.98 18.15 8.73
CA THR A 29 -5.74 18.47 8.01
C THR A 29 -5.05 17.18 7.58
N ILE A 30 -4.48 17.14 6.36
CA ILE A 30 -3.59 16.07 5.92
C ILE A 30 -2.24 16.23 6.62
N VAL A 31 -1.87 15.24 7.43
CA VAL A 31 -0.60 15.20 8.17
C VAL A 31 0.38 14.17 7.62
N TYR A 32 -0.05 13.34 6.66
CA TYR A 32 0.80 12.43 5.90
C TYR A 32 0.12 12.10 4.57
N TYR A 33 0.94 12.00 3.53
CA TYR A 33 0.49 11.70 2.18
C TYR A 33 1.57 10.89 1.46
N ASP A 34 1.19 9.78 0.85
CA ASP A 34 2.07 8.97 0.01
C ASP A 34 1.26 8.34 -1.12
N VAL A 35 1.85 8.33 -2.33
CA VAL A 35 1.24 7.74 -3.51
C VAL A 35 2.29 6.89 -4.22
N LYS A 36 1.97 5.60 -4.40
CA LYS A 36 2.72 4.67 -5.24
C LYS A 36 1.89 4.33 -6.46
N GLN A 37 2.48 4.47 -7.64
CA GLN A 37 1.76 4.17 -8.89
C GLN A 37 1.51 2.68 -9.05
N PHE A 38 2.34 1.83 -8.46
CA PHE A 38 2.14 0.40 -8.37
C PHE A 38 2.85 -0.09 -7.10
N ASP A 39 2.14 -0.79 -6.23
CA ASP A 39 2.66 -1.38 -5.00
C ASP A 39 1.74 -2.53 -4.56
N GLU A 40 2.21 -3.35 -3.62
CA GLU A 40 1.40 -4.35 -2.95
C GLU A 40 0.70 -3.80 -1.70
N TYR A 41 -0.42 -4.41 -1.32
CA TYR A 41 -1.14 -4.08 -0.09
C TYR A 41 -1.88 -5.31 0.44
N ILE A 42 -1.78 -5.55 1.75
CA ILE A 42 -2.55 -6.59 2.45
C ILE A 42 -3.77 -5.95 3.11
N LEU A 43 -4.95 -6.17 2.53
CA LEU A 43 -6.22 -5.70 3.08
C LEU A 43 -6.74 -6.65 4.17
N ALA A 44 -6.97 -6.13 5.37
CA ALA A 44 -7.63 -6.92 6.42
C ALA A 44 -9.14 -7.06 6.14
N LEU A 45 -9.61 -8.30 6.18
CA LEU A 45 -11.00 -8.72 5.98
C LEU A 45 -11.55 -9.51 7.20
N GLY A 46 -10.78 -9.54 8.29
CA GLY A 46 -11.06 -10.28 9.50
C GLY A 46 -10.25 -9.74 10.68
N LYS A 47 -10.58 -10.21 11.88
CA LYS A 47 -9.83 -9.90 13.11
C LYS A 47 -8.43 -10.51 13.08
N VAL A 48 -7.58 -10.10 14.01
CA VAL A 48 -6.30 -10.76 14.27
C VAL A 48 -6.51 -11.87 15.31
N GLU A 49 -5.86 -13.00 15.09
CA GLU A 49 -5.66 -14.05 16.08
C GLU A 49 -4.19 -14.07 16.49
N VAL A 50 -3.98 -14.26 17.80
CA VAL A 50 -2.66 -14.27 18.41
C VAL A 50 -2.34 -15.69 18.82
N GLU A 51 -1.35 -16.26 18.15
CA GLU A 51 -0.81 -17.58 18.45
C GLU A 51 0.56 -17.45 19.10
N ARG A 52 1.11 -18.59 19.52
CA ARG A 52 2.48 -18.68 20.01
C ARG A 52 3.25 -19.65 19.15
N ASP A 53 4.44 -19.26 18.72
CA ASP A 53 5.36 -20.16 18.01
C ASP A 53 6.07 -21.13 18.97
N GLU A 54 6.92 -21.99 18.42
CA GLU A 54 7.73 -22.97 19.17
C GLU A 54 8.67 -22.30 20.21
N ASP A 55 9.05 -21.04 19.98
CA ASP A 55 9.86 -20.23 20.89
C ASP A 55 9.01 -19.44 21.91
N ASN A 56 7.70 -19.70 21.99
CA ASN A 56 6.75 -19.01 22.85
C ASN A 56 6.60 -17.49 22.55
N LYS A 57 6.97 -17.04 21.34
CA LYS A 57 6.77 -15.67 20.87
C LYS A 57 5.38 -15.52 20.28
N ARG A 58 4.82 -14.31 20.41
CA ARG A 58 3.50 -13.99 19.84
C ARG A 58 3.61 -13.91 18.32
N VAL A 59 2.74 -14.65 17.63
CA VAL A 59 2.55 -14.58 16.18
C VAL A 59 1.16 -14.01 15.92
N PHE A 60 1.08 -13.04 15.02
CA PHE A 60 -0.16 -12.36 14.67
C PHE A 60 -0.60 -12.77 13.27
N ASN A 61 -1.84 -13.25 13.17
CA ASN A 61 -2.42 -13.70 11.92
C ASN A 61 -3.78 -13.04 11.70
N LEU A 62 -4.01 -12.45 10.52
CA LEU A 62 -5.35 -12.05 10.12
C LEU A 62 -6.18 -13.31 9.82
N THR A 63 -7.37 -13.44 10.42
CA THR A 63 -8.27 -14.57 10.14
C THR A 63 -8.76 -14.58 8.70
N LYS A 64 -8.77 -13.41 8.05
CA LYS A 64 -9.02 -13.26 6.63
C LYS A 64 -8.33 -12.00 6.12
N SER A 65 -7.62 -12.12 5.01
CA SER A 65 -6.99 -10.99 4.32
C SER A 65 -7.11 -11.15 2.80
N LYS A 66 -6.74 -10.09 2.07
CA LYS A 66 -6.58 -10.13 0.61
C LYS A 66 -5.32 -9.37 0.22
N GLN A 67 -4.44 -10.03 -0.53
CA GLN A 67 -3.32 -9.36 -1.19
C GLN A 67 -3.84 -8.65 -2.45
N LEU A 68 -3.41 -7.40 -2.62
CA LEU A 68 -3.79 -6.52 -3.70
C LEU A 68 -2.53 -5.92 -4.32
N GLU A 69 -2.59 -5.65 -5.62
CA GLU A 69 -1.55 -4.93 -6.34
C GLU A 69 -2.21 -3.83 -7.17
N GLY A 70 -1.57 -2.66 -7.22
CA GLY A 70 -2.06 -1.54 -8.02
C GLY A 70 -1.60 -0.20 -7.48
N LYS A 71 -2.33 0.87 -7.83
CA LYS A 71 -2.01 2.21 -7.33
C LYS A 71 -2.47 2.34 -5.88
N VAL A 72 -1.53 2.62 -4.99
CA VAL A 72 -1.79 2.81 -3.55
C VAL A 72 -1.70 4.29 -3.20
N THR A 73 -2.76 4.86 -2.63
CA THR A 73 -2.80 6.24 -2.13
C THR A 73 -3.11 6.22 -0.64
N ARG A 74 -2.20 6.73 0.19
CA ARG A 74 -2.27 6.65 1.65
C ARG A 74 -2.32 8.06 2.23
N ILE A 75 -3.36 8.35 3.00
CA ILE A 75 -3.59 9.69 3.54
C ILE A 75 -3.88 9.57 5.04
N THR A 76 -3.10 10.29 5.85
CA THR A 76 -3.43 10.43 7.28
C THR A 76 -4.02 11.81 7.54
N TYR A 77 -5.22 11.85 8.10
CA TYR A 77 -5.86 13.08 8.55
C TYR A 77 -5.78 13.22 10.07
N LYS A 78 -5.67 14.47 10.52
CA LYS A 78 -5.90 14.89 11.91
C LYS A 78 -7.19 15.70 11.96
N ALA A 79 -8.21 15.18 12.63
CA ALA A 79 -9.46 15.90 12.85
C ALA A 79 -9.34 16.82 14.08
N SER A 80 -10.33 17.70 14.23
CA SER A 80 -10.41 18.58 15.40
C SER A 80 -10.72 17.80 16.69
N LYS A 81 -10.20 18.30 17.82
CA LYS A 81 -10.30 17.66 19.14
C LYS A 81 -11.71 17.64 19.75
N ASP A 82 -12.63 18.46 19.23
CA ASP A 82 -14.04 18.49 19.65
C ASP A 82 -14.86 17.35 19.05
N ARG A 83 -14.28 16.56 18.14
CA ARG A 83 -14.96 15.48 17.43
C ARG A 83 -14.66 14.13 18.05
N SER A 84 -15.67 13.27 18.09
CA SER A 84 -15.50 11.90 18.57
C SER A 84 -15.00 10.99 17.45
N ILE A 85 -14.23 9.96 17.78
CA ILE A 85 -13.82 8.94 16.79
C ILE A 85 -15.01 8.19 16.19
N LEU A 86 -16.13 8.08 16.92
CA LEU A 86 -17.33 7.41 16.43
C LEU A 86 -18.02 8.26 15.36
N GLU A 87 -18.15 9.56 15.60
CA GLU A 87 -18.67 10.53 14.61
C GLU A 87 -17.82 10.50 13.34
N VAL A 88 -16.49 10.60 13.48
CA VAL A 88 -15.57 10.57 12.33
C VAL A 88 -15.70 9.25 11.57
N TYR A 89 -15.64 8.12 12.26
CA TYR A 89 -15.76 6.79 11.65
C TYR A 89 -17.10 6.60 10.91
N ARG A 90 -18.23 6.93 11.55
CA ARG A 90 -19.56 6.75 10.95
C ARG A 90 -19.80 7.68 9.76
N ASN A 91 -19.21 8.87 9.75
CA ASN A 91 -19.25 9.76 8.59
C ASN A 91 -18.52 9.15 7.39
N TYR A 92 -17.31 8.62 7.57
CA TYR A 92 -16.61 7.92 6.49
C TYR A 92 -17.35 6.66 6.03
N GLU A 93 -17.85 5.84 6.95
CA GLU A 93 -18.65 4.66 6.60
C GLU A 93 -19.90 5.05 5.79
N SER A 94 -20.61 6.09 6.20
CA SER A 94 -21.78 6.59 5.47
C SER A 94 -21.40 7.11 4.09
N ALA A 95 -20.33 7.90 3.98
CA ALA A 95 -19.85 8.45 2.72
C ALA A 95 -19.42 7.34 1.74
N LEU A 96 -18.70 6.33 2.23
CA LEU A 96 -18.31 5.16 1.45
C LEU A 96 -19.54 4.42 0.91
N LYS A 97 -20.52 4.13 1.76
CA LYS A 97 -21.78 3.49 1.32
C LYS A 97 -22.53 4.33 0.30
N SER A 98 -22.66 5.65 0.53
CA SER A 98 -23.32 6.57 -0.41
C SER A 98 -22.58 6.68 -1.75
N ALA A 99 -21.26 6.48 -1.76
CA ALA A 99 -20.45 6.39 -2.97
C ALA A 99 -20.49 5.02 -3.65
N GLY A 100 -21.29 4.07 -3.14
CA GLY A 100 -21.47 2.74 -3.74
C GLY A 100 -20.46 1.69 -3.29
N PHE A 101 -19.64 1.97 -2.26
CA PHE A 101 -18.75 0.96 -1.71
C PHE A 101 -19.53 -0.08 -0.91
N GLU A 102 -19.23 -1.35 -1.16
CA GLU A 102 -19.60 -2.48 -0.32
C GLU A 102 -18.65 -2.56 0.88
N ILE A 103 -19.20 -2.60 2.09
CA ILE A 103 -18.41 -2.81 3.31
C ILE A 103 -18.08 -4.29 3.45
N LEU A 104 -16.78 -4.61 3.49
CA LEU A 104 -16.30 -6.00 3.54
C LEU A 104 -16.03 -6.48 4.96
N PHE A 105 -15.51 -5.61 5.82
CA PHE A 105 -15.22 -5.92 7.21
C PHE A 105 -15.23 -4.65 8.07
N THR A 106 -15.68 -4.78 9.32
CA THR A 106 -15.61 -3.72 10.32
C THR A 106 -15.21 -4.31 11.65
N SER A 107 -14.39 -3.59 12.42
CA SER A 107 -14.09 -3.96 13.80
C SER A 107 -13.75 -2.73 14.64
N SER A 108 -13.82 -2.86 15.96
CA SER A 108 -13.48 -1.77 16.88
C SER A 108 -13.04 -2.28 18.24
N GLY A 109 -12.25 -1.48 18.93
CA GLY A 109 -11.81 -1.85 20.26
C GLY A 109 -10.90 -3.08 20.22
N LYS A 110 -11.13 -3.98 21.20
CA LYS A 110 -10.43 -5.28 21.29
C LYS A 110 -10.95 -6.33 20.31
N GLU A 111 -12.10 -6.11 19.68
CA GLU A 111 -12.63 -7.02 18.64
C GLU A 111 -11.75 -7.06 17.38
N ILE A 112 -10.80 -6.13 17.25
CA ILE A 112 -9.77 -6.16 16.22
C ILE A 112 -8.82 -7.34 16.44
N GLY A 113 -8.75 -7.88 17.67
CA GLY A 113 -7.88 -8.99 18.04
C GLY A 113 -6.54 -8.54 18.64
N LEU A 114 -6.28 -7.24 18.67
CA LEU A 114 -5.08 -6.62 19.23
C LEU A 114 -5.44 -5.33 19.98
N ASP A 115 -4.61 -4.95 20.95
CA ASP A 115 -4.56 -3.57 21.41
C ASP A 115 -4.07 -2.63 20.30
N SER A 116 -4.20 -1.31 20.50
CA SER A 116 -3.88 -0.37 19.43
C SER A 116 -2.39 -0.31 19.09
N TYR A 117 -1.53 -0.59 20.06
CA TYR A 117 -0.08 -0.59 19.86
C TYR A 117 0.33 -1.75 18.96
N ASP A 118 -0.11 -2.97 19.30
CA ASP A 118 0.16 -4.16 18.52
C ASP A 118 -0.49 -4.09 17.14
N TRP A 119 -1.72 -3.56 17.03
CA TRP A 119 -2.36 -3.36 15.73
C TRP A 119 -1.53 -2.45 14.83
N VAL A 120 -1.12 -1.27 15.32
CA VAL A 120 -0.33 -0.33 14.52
C VAL A 120 1.02 -0.93 14.14
N ARG A 121 1.68 -1.66 15.04
CA ARG A 121 2.94 -2.35 14.73
C ARG A 121 2.74 -3.45 13.70
N TYR A 122 1.79 -4.34 13.92
CA TYR A 122 1.53 -5.45 12.99
C TYR A 122 1.09 -4.94 11.61
N PHE A 123 0.08 -4.07 11.57
CA PHE A 123 -0.55 -3.66 10.32
C PHE A 123 0.23 -2.56 9.59
N TYR A 124 0.81 -1.59 10.30
CA TYR A 124 1.47 -0.41 9.72
C TYR A 124 2.99 -0.34 9.93
N GLU A 125 3.61 -1.32 10.60
CA GLU A 125 5.07 -1.51 10.59
C GLU A 125 5.46 -2.79 9.84
N SER A 126 4.65 -3.85 9.87
CA SER A 126 4.94 -5.12 9.18
C SER A 126 4.18 -5.28 7.86
N LEU A 127 2.84 -5.36 7.88
CA LEU A 127 2.08 -5.73 6.68
C LEU A 127 2.01 -4.62 5.62
N ASN A 128 1.74 -3.39 6.03
CA ASN A 128 1.58 -2.24 5.14
C ASN A 128 2.36 -1.03 5.67
N PRO A 129 3.71 -1.04 5.62
CA PRO A 129 4.55 -0.09 6.34
C PRO A 129 4.22 1.38 6.06
N LEU A 130 4.04 2.16 7.13
CA LEU A 130 3.95 3.63 7.08
C LEU A 130 5.23 4.25 7.63
N LYS A 131 5.53 5.49 7.22
CA LYS A 131 6.61 6.28 7.85
C LYS A 131 6.33 6.36 9.35
N ARG A 132 7.40 6.26 10.15
CA ARG A 132 7.31 6.27 11.62
C ARG A 132 6.52 7.46 12.17
N SER A 133 6.73 8.65 11.61
CA SER A 133 6.01 9.86 12.02
C SER A 133 4.49 9.78 11.81
N ALA A 134 4.04 9.08 10.77
CA ALA A 134 2.62 8.86 10.51
C ALA A 134 2.05 7.76 11.42
N ARG A 135 2.75 6.61 11.51
CA ARG A 135 2.27 5.45 12.27
C ARG A 135 2.19 5.71 13.77
N ASP A 136 3.17 6.39 14.35
CA ASP A 136 3.18 6.66 15.79
C ASP A 136 1.89 7.39 16.15
N GLY A 137 1.51 8.40 15.36
CA GLY A 137 0.28 9.18 15.54
C GLY A 137 -1.02 8.37 15.54
N LEU A 138 -1.02 7.13 15.06
CA LEU A 138 -2.20 6.26 14.98
C LEU A 138 -2.41 5.39 16.23
N ILE A 139 -1.42 5.24 17.10
CA ILE A 139 -1.55 4.43 18.32
C ILE A 139 -2.55 5.12 19.26
N ALA A 140 -3.63 4.43 19.62
CA ALA A 140 -4.68 5.02 20.43
C ALA A 140 -4.28 5.15 21.89
N ASP A 141 -4.81 6.14 22.59
CA ASP A 141 -4.56 6.34 24.04
C ASP A 141 -5.17 5.19 24.87
N GLU A 142 -6.26 4.59 24.39
CA GLU A 142 -6.90 3.40 24.99
C GLU A 142 -7.39 2.44 23.91
N ASP A 143 -7.42 1.15 24.20
CA ASP A 143 -7.83 0.11 23.24
C ASP A 143 -9.24 0.31 22.68
N ARG A 144 -10.17 0.89 23.45
CA ARG A 144 -11.53 1.18 22.97
C ARG A 144 -11.57 2.28 21.90
N TYR A 145 -10.47 3.02 21.74
CA TYR A 145 -10.37 4.15 20.84
C TYR A 145 -9.71 3.82 19.50
N GLN A 146 -9.98 2.64 18.96
CA GLN A 146 -9.64 2.27 17.59
C GLN A 146 -10.83 1.64 16.87
N ARG A 147 -10.94 1.94 15.58
CA ARG A 147 -11.96 1.43 14.67
C ARG A 147 -11.34 1.15 13.31
N TYR A 148 -11.67 0.03 12.72
CA TYR A 148 -11.23 -0.38 11.40
C TYR A 148 -12.41 -0.70 10.50
N LEU A 149 -12.29 -0.38 9.22
CA LEU A 149 -13.22 -0.77 8.17
C LEU A 149 -12.45 -1.03 6.88
N SER A 150 -12.84 -2.08 6.16
CA SER A 150 -12.46 -2.26 4.76
C SER A 150 -13.69 -2.29 3.86
N ALA A 151 -13.53 -1.78 2.65
CA ALA A 151 -14.61 -1.66 1.67
C ALA A 151 -14.10 -1.82 0.25
N LYS A 152 -15.01 -2.11 -0.68
CA LYS A 152 -14.73 -2.25 -2.12
C LYS A 152 -15.74 -1.48 -2.95
N LEU A 153 -15.27 -0.82 -3.99
CA LEU A 153 -16.06 -0.31 -5.11
C LEU A 153 -15.63 -1.05 -6.38
N SER A 154 -16.57 -1.69 -7.07
CA SER A 154 -16.31 -2.29 -8.38
C SER A 154 -16.28 -1.20 -9.46
N SER A 155 -15.28 -1.19 -10.34
CA SER A 155 -15.17 -0.24 -11.45
C SER A 155 -14.66 -0.91 -12.72
N PRO A 156 -15.10 -0.47 -13.92
CA PRO A 156 -14.59 -0.98 -15.20
C PRO A 156 -13.07 -0.81 -15.38
N GLU A 157 -12.49 0.21 -14.74
CA GLU A 157 -11.05 0.51 -14.79
C GLU A 157 -10.24 -0.28 -13.74
N GLY A 158 -10.91 -1.15 -12.98
CA GLY A 158 -10.36 -1.96 -11.89
C GLY A 158 -11.05 -1.67 -10.56
N ASP A 159 -11.16 -2.70 -9.71
CA ASP A 159 -11.74 -2.55 -8.37
C ASP A 159 -10.94 -1.55 -7.52
N VAL A 160 -11.64 -0.76 -6.70
CA VAL A 160 -11.04 0.11 -5.68
C VAL A 160 -11.33 -0.46 -4.31
N TYR A 161 -10.27 -0.74 -3.55
CA TYR A 161 -10.37 -1.12 -2.15
C TYR A 161 -10.03 0.05 -1.23
N VAL A 162 -10.70 0.10 -0.09
CA VAL A 162 -10.44 1.08 0.97
C VAL A 162 -10.09 0.35 2.25
N SER A 163 -9.06 0.83 2.94
CA SER A 163 -8.71 0.51 4.32
C SER A 163 -8.78 1.80 5.14
N LEU A 164 -9.72 1.83 6.09
CA LEU A 164 -9.98 2.96 6.98
C LEU A 164 -9.65 2.54 8.41
N TYR A 165 -8.73 3.25 9.04
CA TYR A 165 -8.46 3.12 10.47
C TYR A 165 -8.63 4.47 11.16
N VAL A 166 -9.45 4.51 12.21
CA VAL A 166 -9.72 5.71 13.01
C VAL A 166 -9.31 5.44 14.43
N SER A 167 -8.45 6.30 15.00
CA SER A 167 -8.01 6.21 16.38
C SER A 167 -8.07 7.54 17.12
N LEU A 168 -8.02 7.52 18.45
CA LEU A 168 -7.90 8.73 19.28
C LEU A 168 -6.52 8.74 19.96
N ARG A 169 -5.73 9.77 19.66
CA ARG A 169 -4.43 9.98 20.33
C ARG A 169 -4.27 11.43 20.75
N TYR A 170 -3.88 11.68 22.00
CA TYR A 170 -3.75 13.00 22.59
C TYR A 170 -5.03 13.86 22.45
N GLY A 171 -6.20 13.22 22.49
CA GLY A 171 -7.50 13.87 22.31
C GLY A 171 -7.83 14.31 20.88
N TYR A 172 -7.03 13.95 19.87
CA TYR A 172 -7.33 14.21 18.46
C TYR A 172 -7.72 12.91 17.76
N PRO A 173 -8.86 12.85 17.04
CA PRO A 173 -9.13 11.77 16.11
C PRO A 173 -8.10 11.80 14.97
N LYS A 174 -7.53 10.64 14.70
CA LYS A 174 -6.62 10.38 13.59
C LYS A 174 -7.27 9.39 12.66
N VAL A 175 -7.12 9.63 11.36
CA VAL A 175 -7.72 8.80 10.31
C VAL A 175 -6.62 8.39 9.36
N GLN A 176 -6.30 7.11 9.29
CA GLN A 176 -5.57 6.55 8.16
C GLN A 176 -6.58 6.08 7.12
N LEU A 177 -6.46 6.59 5.90
CA LEU A 177 -7.30 6.22 4.78
C LEU A 177 -6.42 5.81 3.59
N ASP A 178 -6.42 4.52 3.30
CA ASP A 178 -5.67 3.92 2.19
C ASP A 178 -6.64 3.51 1.08
N PHE A 179 -6.36 3.95 -0.15
CA PHE A 179 -7.05 3.53 -1.37
C PHE A 179 -6.12 2.66 -2.20
N ILE A 180 -6.64 1.53 -2.69
CA ILE A 180 -5.93 0.60 -3.56
C ILE A 180 -6.76 0.43 -4.83
N GLN A 181 -6.34 1.09 -5.91
CA GLN A 181 -6.93 0.94 -7.24
C GLN A 181 -6.19 -0.19 -7.94
N VAL A 182 -6.85 -1.35 -8.07
CA VAL A 182 -6.28 -2.52 -8.76
C VAL A 182 -6.08 -2.18 -10.22
N LYS A 183 -4.87 -2.39 -10.72
CA LYS A 183 -4.49 -2.18 -12.14
C LYS A 183 -3.25 -3.01 -12.45
N PRO A 184 -2.97 -3.35 -13.71
CA PRO A 184 -1.71 -3.99 -14.08
C PRO A 184 -0.49 -3.07 -13.84
N MET A 185 0.67 -3.69 -13.60
CA MET A 185 1.96 -2.99 -13.48
C MET A 185 2.41 -2.46 -14.85
N GLU A 186 3.01 -1.27 -14.86
CA GLU A 186 3.76 -0.80 -16.03
C GLU A 186 5.05 -1.63 -16.16
N THR A 187 5.24 -2.27 -17.31
CA THR A 187 6.43 -3.07 -17.61
C THR A 187 7.38 -2.31 -18.54
N GLY A 188 8.63 -2.76 -18.65
CA GLY A 188 9.61 -2.18 -19.58
C GLY A 188 10.31 -0.89 -19.11
N LEU A 189 10.06 -0.43 -17.89
CA LEU A 189 10.75 0.73 -17.30
C LEU A 189 12.23 0.46 -16.96
N VAL A 190 12.60 -0.81 -16.79
CA VAL A 190 14.00 -1.25 -16.66
C VAL A 190 14.38 -1.94 -17.95
N THR A 191 15.25 -1.31 -18.72
CA THR A 191 15.78 -1.86 -19.96
C THR A 191 17.15 -2.48 -19.72
N VAL A 192 17.37 -3.68 -20.27
CA VAL A 192 18.70 -4.26 -20.34
C VAL A 192 19.52 -3.46 -21.34
N ASN A 193 20.72 -3.00 -20.98
CA ASN A 193 21.58 -2.23 -21.87
C ASN A 193 22.70 -3.14 -22.42
N ALA A 194 22.80 -3.28 -23.75
CA ALA A 194 23.82 -4.10 -24.41
C ALA A 194 25.26 -3.76 -23.97
N ASP A 195 25.60 -2.48 -23.77
CA ASP A 195 26.93 -2.07 -23.33
C ASP A 195 27.21 -2.49 -21.87
N ALA A 196 26.19 -2.51 -21.02
CA ALA A 196 26.30 -3.02 -19.66
C ALA A 196 26.49 -4.55 -19.66
N LEU A 197 25.74 -5.28 -20.51
CA LEU A 197 25.92 -6.71 -20.70
C LEU A 197 27.33 -7.04 -21.18
N ALA A 198 27.86 -6.29 -22.16
CA ALA A 198 29.21 -6.46 -22.66
C ALA A 198 30.26 -6.31 -21.55
N LYS A 199 30.12 -5.25 -20.74
CA LYS A 199 31.05 -4.95 -19.64
C LYS A 199 31.01 -6.02 -18.55
N ASP A 200 29.83 -6.48 -18.16
CA ASP A 200 29.70 -7.53 -17.15
C ASP A 200 30.25 -8.86 -17.66
N ILE A 201 29.89 -9.29 -18.87
CA ILE A 201 30.46 -10.51 -19.47
C ILE A 201 32.00 -10.44 -19.55
N ALA A 202 32.56 -9.30 -19.94
CA ALA A 202 34.01 -9.11 -19.99
C ALA A 202 34.67 -9.16 -18.60
N ARG A 203 33.97 -8.74 -17.54
CA ARG A 203 34.50 -8.66 -16.18
C ARG A 203 34.35 -9.96 -15.40
N THR A 204 33.22 -10.64 -15.53
CA THR A 204 32.83 -11.78 -14.68
C THR A 204 32.69 -13.09 -15.47
N GLY A 205 32.78 -13.04 -16.81
CA GLY A 205 32.58 -14.19 -17.69
C GLY A 205 31.11 -14.61 -17.87
N HIS A 206 30.16 -13.99 -17.17
CA HIS A 206 28.73 -14.34 -17.22
C HIS A 206 27.85 -13.16 -16.79
N VAL A 207 26.58 -13.18 -17.19
CA VAL A 207 25.58 -12.18 -16.77
C VAL A 207 24.22 -12.86 -16.65
N ALA A 208 23.46 -12.52 -15.60
CA ALA A 208 22.07 -12.97 -15.45
C ALA A 208 21.16 -12.02 -16.22
N ILE A 209 20.32 -12.57 -17.11
CA ILE A 209 19.36 -11.81 -17.90
C ILE A 209 17.96 -12.02 -17.32
N TYR A 210 17.33 -10.91 -16.93
CA TYR A 210 15.93 -10.88 -16.52
C TYR A 210 15.07 -10.32 -17.66
N GLY A 211 13.79 -10.67 -17.70
CA GLY A 211 12.85 -10.19 -18.71
C GLY A 211 12.74 -11.06 -19.97
N ILE A 212 13.16 -12.33 -19.90
CA ILE A 212 12.79 -13.36 -20.87
C ILE A 212 11.75 -14.26 -20.19
N TYR A 213 10.53 -14.27 -20.74
CA TYR A 213 9.37 -14.89 -20.11
C TYR A 213 8.89 -16.12 -20.90
N PHE A 214 8.41 -17.11 -20.16
CA PHE A 214 7.80 -18.34 -20.65
C PHE A 214 6.48 -18.57 -19.90
N ASP A 215 5.54 -19.30 -20.49
CA ASP A 215 4.38 -19.82 -19.75
C ASP A 215 4.81 -21.02 -18.87
N PHE A 216 3.99 -21.33 -17.86
CA PHE A 216 4.18 -22.54 -17.05
C PHE A 216 4.21 -23.80 -17.93
N ASP A 217 5.24 -24.63 -17.72
CA ASP A 217 5.48 -25.87 -18.46
C ASP A 217 5.59 -25.68 -20.00
N LYS A 218 6.09 -24.51 -20.44
CA LYS A 218 6.35 -24.22 -21.86
C LYS A 218 7.74 -23.63 -22.11
N ALA A 219 8.21 -23.80 -23.34
CA ALA A 219 9.47 -23.24 -23.85
C ALA A 219 9.28 -22.10 -24.87
N ASP A 220 8.02 -21.71 -25.14
CA ASP A 220 7.72 -20.60 -26.02
C ASP A 220 8.09 -19.27 -25.36
N VAL A 221 8.96 -18.49 -26.01
CA VAL A 221 9.34 -17.16 -25.53
C VAL A 221 8.18 -16.20 -25.78
N LYS A 222 7.71 -15.55 -24.71
CA LYS A 222 6.59 -14.61 -24.80
C LYS A 222 6.98 -13.30 -25.50
N PRO A 223 6.06 -12.64 -26.24
CA PRO A 223 6.31 -11.35 -26.90
C PRO A 223 6.87 -10.25 -25.98
N GLU A 224 6.49 -10.27 -24.71
CA GLU A 224 6.98 -9.36 -23.66
C GLU A 224 8.51 -9.40 -23.50
N SER A 225 9.17 -10.44 -24.00
CA SER A 225 10.64 -10.61 -23.97
C SER A 225 11.37 -9.88 -25.11
N GLU A 226 10.65 -9.40 -26.12
CA GLU A 226 11.24 -8.80 -27.34
C GLU A 226 12.25 -7.67 -27.06
N PRO A 227 12.02 -6.73 -26.12
CA PRO A 227 12.98 -5.67 -25.83
C PRO A 227 14.34 -6.21 -25.36
N VAL A 228 14.33 -7.23 -24.49
CA VAL A 228 15.55 -7.85 -23.97
C VAL A 228 16.30 -8.62 -25.06
N LEU A 229 15.56 -9.36 -25.88
CA LEU A 229 16.14 -10.09 -27.02
C LEU A 229 16.80 -9.15 -28.04
N LYS A 230 16.21 -7.97 -28.29
CA LYS A 230 16.81 -6.94 -29.16
C LYS A 230 18.16 -6.44 -28.65
N GLU A 231 18.31 -6.26 -27.34
CA GLU A 231 19.56 -5.80 -26.75
C GLU A 231 20.64 -6.89 -26.74
N ILE A 232 20.27 -8.16 -26.54
CA ILE A 232 21.19 -9.30 -26.74
C ILE A 232 21.63 -9.39 -28.20
N ALA A 233 20.69 -9.25 -29.15
CA ALA A 233 21.02 -9.25 -30.57
C ALA A 233 21.99 -8.11 -30.93
N LYS A 234 21.74 -6.91 -30.41
CA LYS A 234 22.62 -5.74 -30.58
C LYS A 234 24.02 -5.99 -30.01
N LEU A 235 24.14 -6.57 -28.81
CA LEU A 235 25.41 -6.96 -28.20
C LEU A 235 26.22 -7.89 -29.13
N LEU A 236 25.57 -8.93 -29.66
CA LEU A 236 26.20 -9.91 -30.55
C LEU A 236 26.61 -9.29 -31.89
N GLN A 237 25.80 -8.38 -32.43
CA GLN A 237 26.12 -7.63 -33.65
C GLN A 237 27.32 -6.70 -33.45
N GLN A 238 27.40 -6.03 -32.29
CA GLN A 238 28.53 -5.15 -31.95
C GLN A 238 29.82 -5.94 -31.64
N ASN A 239 29.69 -7.19 -31.20
CA ASN A 239 30.82 -8.04 -30.80
C ASN A 239 30.81 -9.38 -31.56
N PRO A 240 31.10 -9.38 -32.88
CA PRO A 240 30.92 -10.58 -33.72
C PRO A 240 31.83 -11.76 -33.37
N LYS A 241 32.87 -11.55 -32.54
CA LYS A 241 33.74 -12.61 -32.02
C LYS A 241 33.26 -13.21 -30.70
N LEU A 242 32.29 -12.58 -30.04
CA LEU A 242 31.74 -13.02 -28.76
C LEU A 242 30.93 -14.30 -28.98
N LYS A 243 31.27 -15.34 -28.22
CA LYS A 243 30.51 -16.59 -28.17
C LYS A 243 29.87 -16.70 -26.80
N LEU A 244 28.57 -16.96 -26.77
CA LEU A 244 27.80 -17.09 -25.55
C LEU A 244 27.35 -18.52 -25.35
N TYR A 245 27.32 -18.94 -24.09
CA TYR A 245 26.66 -20.16 -23.65
C TYR A 245 25.42 -19.75 -22.85
N VAL A 246 24.23 -20.22 -23.27
CA VAL A 246 22.94 -19.82 -22.70
C VAL A 246 22.44 -20.92 -21.77
N VAL A 247 22.14 -20.57 -20.52
CA VAL A 247 21.62 -21.50 -19.52
C VAL A 247 20.21 -21.07 -19.13
N GLY A 248 19.22 -21.93 -19.38
CA GLY A 248 17.86 -21.77 -18.89
C GLY A 248 17.71 -22.36 -17.49
N ASN A 249 16.87 -21.73 -16.66
CA ASN A 249 16.47 -22.25 -15.34
C ASN A 249 14.94 -22.31 -15.28
N THR A 250 14.42 -23.16 -14.40
CA THR A 250 12.98 -23.34 -14.11
C THR A 250 12.61 -22.75 -12.76
#